data_AF-A0A6S6U2Z8-F1
#
_entry.id   AF-A0A6S6U2Z8-F1
#
_cell.length_a   1.000
_cell.length_b   1.000
_cell.length_c   1.000
_cell.angle_alpha   90.00
_cell.angle_beta   90.00
_cell.angle_gamma   90.00
#
_symmetry.space_group_name_H-M   'P 1'
#
loop_
_entity.id
_entity.type
_entity.pdbx_description
1 polymer ?
#
loop_
_entity_poly.entity_id
_entity_poly.type
_entity_poly.pdbx_seq_one_letter_code
_entity_poly.pdbx_strand_id
1 'polypeptide(L)'
;MAVYSLLVGVNQYKNPRINPLRGCQADAELVKKTLQDKFSLPDENVKTLYNADATRDNIISAFNSHLIDKLRNNPAEDNVAVFYFSGHGSQSASPEEFWHIEPDHLDETLV
;
A
#
# COMPACT_ATOMS: atom_id res chain seq x y z
N MET A 1 8.42 14.79 14.49
CA MET A 1 7.42 13.79 14.08
C MET A 1 6.60 14.21 12.87
N ALA A 2 6.72 13.46 11.79
CA ALA A 2 5.79 13.47 10.65
C ALA A 2 5.29 12.05 10.38
N VAL A 3 4.04 11.93 9.96
CA VAL A 3 3.47 10.68 9.47
C VAL A 3 3.22 10.86 7.98
N TYR A 4 3.62 9.90 7.15
CA TYR A 4 3.29 9.86 5.72
C TYR A 4 2.60 8.54 5.42
N SER A 5 1.49 8.58 4.67
CA SER A 5 0.72 7.38 4.36
C SER A 5 0.54 7.15 2.86
N LEU A 6 0.57 5.87 2.47
CA LEU A 6 0.17 5.37 1.16
C LEU A 6 -0.94 4.34 1.36
N LEU A 7 -2.14 4.65 0.89
CA LEU A 7 -3.35 3.86 1.09
C LEU A 7 -3.90 3.39 -0.25
N VAL A 8 -3.98 2.07 -0.43
CA VAL A 8 -4.32 1.44 -1.70
C VAL A 8 -5.57 0.59 -1.53
N GLY A 9 -6.56 0.77 -2.40
CA GLY A 9 -7.81 0.02 -2.38
C GLY A 9 -8.22 -0.43 -3.77
N VAL A 10 -8.31 -1.75 -3.99
CA VAL A 10 -8.54 -2.32 -5.33
C VAL A 10 -9.78 -3.21 -5.35
N ASN A 11 -10.86 -2.69 -5.91
CA ASN A 11 -12.10 -3.44 -6.16
C ASN A 11 -12.13 -4.03 -7.57
N GLN A 12 -11.60 -3.31 -8.56
CA GLN A 12 -11.72 -3.66 -9.98
C GLN A 12 -10.37 -4.07 -10.56
N TYR A 13 -10.32 -5.26 -11.16
CA TYR A 13 -9.12 -5.85 -11.75
C TYR A 13 -9.27 -5.94 -13.27
N LYS A 14 -8.21 -5.61 -14.01
CA LYS A 14 -8.22 -5.63 -15.49
C LYS A 14 -8.33 -7.04 -16.06
N ASN A 15 -7.75 -8.03 -15.38
CA ASN A 15 -7.79 -9.41 -15.82
C ASN A 15 -9.18 -10.01 -15.50
N PRO A 16 -9.96 -10.42 -16.52
CA PRO A 16 -11.33 -10.91 -16.32
C PRO A 16 -11.40 -12.24 -15.54
N ARG A 17 -10.26 -12.92 -15.33
CA ARG A 17 -10.18 -14.13 -14.48
C ARG A 17 -10.16 -13.81 -12.99
N ILE A 18 -9.98 -12.54 -12.62
CA ILE A 18 -9.95 -12.11 -11.22
C ILE A 18 -11.31 -11.50 -10.88
N ASN A 19 -12.00 -12.10 -9.91
CA ASN A 19 -13.31 -11.62 -9.49
C ASN A 19 -13.19 -10.23 -8.84
N PRO A 20 -14.08 -9.27 -9.17
CA PRO A 20 -14.06 -7.97 -8.53
C PRO A 20 -14.46 -8.07 -7.06
N LEU A 21 -13.90 -7.18 -6.24
CA LEU A 21 -14.25 -6.96 -4.85
C LEU A 21 -15.17 -5.74 -4.72
N ARG A 22 -15.71 -5.50 -3.52
CA ARG A 22 -16.66 -4.39 -3.28
C ARG A 22 -16.28 -3.48 -2.12
N GLY A 23 -15.43 -3.93 -1.18
CA GLY A 23 -15.11 -3.21 0.05
C GLY A 23 -13.79 -2.44 0.04
N CYS A 24 -12.84 -2.83 -0.81
CA CYS A 24 -11.44 -2.45 -0.64
C CYS A 24 -11.16 -0.95 -0.77
N GLN A 25 -11.84 -0.26 -1.69
CA GLN A 25 -11.75 1.18 -1.78
C GLN A 25 -12.35 1.86 -0.54
N ALA A 26 -13.50 1.39 -0.06
CA ALA A 26 -14.16 1.94 1.12
C ALA A 26 -13.31 1.72 2.39
N ASP A 27 -12.61 0.59 2.50
CA ASP A 27 -11.67 0.33 3.59
C ASP A 27 -10.52 1.36 3.59
N ALA A 28 -9.90 1.59 2.43
CA ALA A 28 -8.81 2.55 2.30
C ALA A 28 -9.28 4.01 2.53
N GLU A 29 -10.48 4.37 2.11
CA GLU A 29 -11.13 5.66 2.42
C GLU A 29 -11.40 5.81 3.92
N LEU A 30 -11.84 4.75 4.60
CA LEU A 30 -12.06 4.77 6.04
C LEU A 30 -10.73 4.95 6.81
N VAL A 31 -9.66 4.29 6.37
CA VAL A 31 -8.31 4.48 6.94
C VAL A 31 -7.85 5.93 6.72
N LYS A 32 -8.01 6.48 5.50
CA LYS A 32 -7.71 7.89 5.22
C LYS A 32 -8.43 8.82 6.19
N LYS A 33 -9.75 8.66 6.30
CA LYS A 33 -10.59 9.47 7.19
C LYS A 33 -10.16 9.33 8.65
N THR A 34 -9.84 8.12 9.09
CA THR A 34 -9.36 7.87 10.46
C THR A 34 -8.05 8.61 10.74
N LEU A 35 -7.10 8.55 9.80
CA LEU A 35 -5.81 9.25 9.92
C LEU A 35 -6.00 10.78 9.95
N GLN A 36 -6.87 11.33 9.11
CA GLN A 36 -7.15 12.76 9.07
C GLN A 36 -7.92 13.22 10.32
N ASP A 37 -9.03 12.57 10.64
CA ASP A 37 -9.95 13.02 11.70
C ASP A 37 -9.43 12.78 13.11
N LYS A 38 -8.76 11.64 13.36
CA LYS A 38 -8.30 11.28 14.71
C LYS A 38 -6.85 11.65 14.99
N PHE A 39 -6.02 11.68 13.95
CA PHE A 39 -4.59 11.96 14.10
C PHE A 39 -4.17 13.29 13.46
N SER A 40 -5.15 14.07 12.96
CA SER A 40 -4.91 15.37 12.34
C SER A 40 -3.87 15.31 11.21
N LEU A 41 -3.83 14.18 10.49
CA LEU A 41 -2.85 13.96 9.43
C LEU A 41 -3.12 14.92 8.26
N PRO A 42 -2.16 15.78 7.86
CA PRO A 42 -2.38 16.71 6.75
C PRO A 42 -2.65 15.99 5.44
N ASP A 43 -3.50 16.57 4.59
CA ASP A 43 -3.89 16.01 3.30
C ASP A 43 -2.67 15.73 2.40
N GLU A 44 -1.68 16.63 2.42
CA GLU A 44 -0.45 16.47 1.65
C GLU A 44 0.36 15.24 2.08
N ASN A 45 0.16 14.73 3.29
CA ASN A 45 0.85 13.56 3.82
C ASN A 45 0.10 12.24 3.52
N VAL A 46 -1.09 12.30 2.93
CA VAL A 46 -1.88 11.13 2.55
C VAL A 46 -1.86 10.93 1.04
N LYS A 47 -1.27 9.83 0.57
CA LYS A 47 -1.36 9.39 -0.82
C LYS A 47 -2.34 8.23 -0.92
N THR A 48 -3.25 8.32 -1.87
CA THR A 48 -4.22 7.26 -2.15
C THR A 48 -4.12 6.78 -3.59
N LEU A 49 -4.34 5.48 -3.82
CA LEU A 49 -4.45 4.88 -5.15
C LEU A 49 -5.64 3.91 -5.15
N TYR A 50 -6.60 4.10 -6.06
CA TYR A 50 -7.81 3.30 -6.12
C TYR A 50 -8.01 2.67 -7.48
N ASN A 51 -8.42 1.39 -7.50
CA ASN A 51 -8.80 0.66 -8.73
C ASN A 51 -7.79 0.86 -9.89
N ALA A 52 -8.21 1.52 -10.97
CA ALA A 52 -7.40 1.74 -12.16
C ALA A 52 -6.11 2.54 -11.90
N ASP A 53 -6.07 3.37 -10.83
CA ASP A 53 -4.88 4.12 -10.44
C ASP A 53 -3.89 3.28 -9.62
N ALA A 54 -4.34 2.18 -9.01
CA ALA A 54 -3.51 1.26 -8.23
C ALA A 54 -2.73 0.30 -9.14
N THR A 55 -2.09 0.84 -10.18
CA THR A 55 -1.18 0.07 -11.04
C THR A 55 0.11 -0.24 -10.29
N ARG A 56 0.79 -1.32 -10.69
CA ARG A 56 2.11 -1.67 -10.17
C ARG A 56 3.08 -0.49 -10.20
N ASP A 57 3.15 0.21 -11.33
CA ASP A 57 4.06 1.33 -11.50
C ASP A 57 3.68 2.50 -10.58
N ASN A 58 2.39 2.82 -10.46
CA ASN A 58 1.94 3.89 -9.57
C ASN A 58 2.19 3.57 -8.09
N ILE A 59 2.01 2.32 -7.67
CA ILE A 59 2.29 1.89 -6.30
C ILE A 59 3.79 2.03 -6.02
N ILE A 60 4.65 1.51 -6.90
CA ILE A 60 6.12 1.62 -6.76
C ILE A 60 6.57 3.08 -6.77
N SER A 61 6.05 3.90 -7.70
CA SER A 61 6.35 5.33 -7.73
C SER A 61 5.91 6.03 -6.46
N ALA A 62 4.74 5.70 -5.92
CA ALA A 62 4.26 6.29 -4.66
C ALA A 62 5.09 5.86 -3.44
N PHE A 63 5.55 4.61 -3.38
CA PHE A 63 6.50 4.19 -2.35
C PHE A 63 7.77 5.05 -2.38
N ASN A 64 8.37 5.20 -3.55
CA ASN A 64 9.59 5.99 -3.72
C ASN A 64 9.36 7.47 -3.41
N SER A 65 8.44 8.12 -4.12
CA SER A 65 8.30 9.57 -4.07
C SER A 65 7.56 10.08 -2.83
N HIS A 66 6.59 9.32 -2.31
CA HIS A 66 5.73 9.80 -1.22
C HIS A 66 6.13 9.28 0.15
N LEU A 67 6.59 8.03 0.27
CA LEU A 67 7.07 7.52 1.54
C LEU A 67 8.58 7.78 1.70
N ILE A 68 9.40 7.19 0.84
CA ILE A 68 10.86 7.18 1.00
C ILE A 68 11.44 8.59 0.87
N ASP A 69 11.15 9.30 -0.23
CA ASP A 69 11.76 10.61 -0.49
C ASP A 69 11.28 11.68 0.50
N LYS A 70 10.02 11.65 0.93
CA LYS A 70 9.53 12.58 1.96
C LYS A 70 10.21 12.36 3.31
N LEU A 71 10.43 11.11 3.70
CA LEU A 71 11.17 10.79 4.93
C LEU A 71 12.63 11.23 4.83
N ARG A 72 13.27 10.99 3.68
CA ARG A 72 14.66 11.44 3.43
C ARG A 72 14.80 12.96 3.45
N ASN A 73 13.85 13.68 2.87
CA ASN A 73 13.87 15.14 2.77
C ASN A 73 13.43 15.86 4.06
N ASN A 74 12.82 15.14 5.00
CA ASN A 74 12.44 15.65 6.32
C ASN A 74 12.89 14.66 7.41
N PRO A 75 14.21 14.51 7.65
CA PRO A 75 14.74 13.48 8.53
C PRO A 75 14.41 13.78 9.99
N ALA A 76 13.72 12.86 10.65
CA ALA A 76 13.54 12.82 12.10
C ALA A 76 13.36 11.36 12.55
N GLU A 77 13.95 11.00 13.69
CA GLU A 77 13.94 9.63 14.21
C GLU A 77 12.54 9.11 14.58
N ASP A 78 11.61 10.03 14.83
CA ASP A 78 10.24 9.75 15.23
C ASP A 78 9.23 9.74 14.06
N ASN A 79 9.69 9.89 12.82
CA ASN A 79 8.80 9.83 11.67
C ASN A 79 8.23 8.44 11.45
N VAL A 80 6.98 8.38 10.94
CA VAL A 80 6.26 7.13 10.69
C VAL A 80 5.83 7.03 9.23
N ALA A 81 6.10 5.89 8.60
CA ALA A 81 5.51 5.50 7.33
C ALA A 81 4.33 4.56 7.57
N VAL A 82 3.17 4.86 6.97
CA VAL A 82 2.01 3.95 6.98
C VAL A 82 1.75 3.47 5.56
N PHE A 83 1.81 2.17 5.36
CA PHE A 83 1.33 1.54 4.13
C PHE A 83 0.10 0.71 4.45
N TYR A 84 -0.97 0.90 3.67
CA TYR A 84 -2.20 0.14 3.77
C TYR A 84 -2.62 -0.35 2.39
N PHE A 85 -2.95 -1.63 2.29
CA PHE A 85 -3.47 -2.24 1.08
C PHE A 85 -4.72 -3.07 1.41
N SER A 86 -5.79 -2.88 0.65
CA SER A 86 -6.95 -3.76 0.62
C SER A 86 -7.20 -4.18 -0.84
N GLY A 87 -7.23 -5.48 -1.09
CA GLY A 87 -7.31 -6.06 -2.42
C GLY A 87 -7.07 -7.57 -2.41
N HIS A 88 -6.91 -8.18 -3.57
CA HIS A 88 -6.51 -9.57 -3.72
C HIS A 88 -5.02 -9.74 -3.39
N GLY A 89 -4.70 -10.88 -2.77
CA GLY A 89 -3.35 -11.38 -2.65
C GLY A 89 -3.18 -12.64 -3.51
N SER A 90 -1.93 -12.98 -3.80
CA SER A 90 -1.58 -14.28 -4.36
C SER A 90 -0.22 -14.73 -3.85
N GLN A 91 0.20 -15.92 -4.22
CA GLN A 91 1.50 -16.45 -3.89
C GLN A 91 2.30 -16.70 -5.17
N SER A 92 3.61 -16.50 -5.11
CA SER A 92 4.55 -16.83 -6.19
C SER A 92 5.70 -17.67 -5.66
N ALA A 93 6.35 -18.46 -6.51
CA ALA A 93 7.47 -19.30 -6.08
C ALA A 93 8.61 -18.43 -5.50
N SER A 94 9.01 -18.73 -4.27
CA SER A 94 10.11 -18.07 -3.59
C SER A 94 11.45 -18.64 -4.10
N PRO A 95 12.45 -17.78 -4.37
CA PRO A 95 13.81 -18.22 -4.68
C PRO A 95 14.41 -19.13 -3.60
N GLU A 96 15.25 -20.09 -4.00
CA GLU A 96 15.83 -21.10 -3.08
C GLU A 96 16.59 -20.46 -1.92
N GLU A 97 17.25 -19.31 -2.17
CA GLU A 97 17.98 -18.57 -1.15
C GLU A 97 17.10 -18.09 0.01
N PHE A 98 15.76 -18.00 -0.17
CA PHE A 98 14.81 -17.55 0.84
C PHE A 98 14.02 -18.67 1.52
N TRP A 99 14.20 -19.94 1.15
CA TRP A 99 13.43 -21.05 1.75
C TRP A 99 13.61 -21.22 3.26
N HIS A 100 14.71 -20.70 3.81
CA HIS A 100 14.94 -20.69 5.25
C HIS A 100 14.02 -19.73 6.02
N ILE A 101 13.44 -18.73 5.34
CA ILE A 101 12.43 -17.81 5.87
C ILE A 101 11.02 -18.04 5.31
N GLU A 102 10.89 -18.68 4.14
CA GLU A 102 9.62 -19.09 3.52
C GLU A 102 9.50 -20.63 3.48
N PRO A 103 9.03 -21.29 4.55
CA PRO A 103 9.05 -22.76 4.66
C PRO A 103 8.11 -23.49 3.68
N ASP A 104 7.12 -22.80 3.12
CA ASP A 104 6.25 -23.31 2.05
C ASP A 104 6.79 -23.00 0.64
N HIS A 105 7.94 -22.31 0.58
CA HIS A 105 8.64 -21.88 -0.63
C HIS A 105 7.82 -20.91 -1.49
N LEU A 106 6.94 -20.11 -0.89
CA LEU A 106 6.08 -19.15 -1.58
C LEU A 106 6.23 -17.74 -1.01
N ASP A 107 6.37 -16.74 -1.88
CA ASP A 107 6.31 -15.33 -1.52
C ASP A 107 4.88 -14.81 -1.64
N GLU A 108 4.42 -14.06 -0.65
CA GLU A 108 3.14 -13.34 -0.69
C GLU A 108 3.21 -12.13 -1.62
N THR A 109 2.16 -11.93 -2.42
CA THR A 109 2.10 -10.90 -3.46
C THR A 109 0.80 -10.10 -3.38
N LEU A 110 0.88 -8.84 -3.81
CA LEU A 110 -0.28 -7.98 -4.04
C LEU A 110 -0.67 -8.06 -5.51
N VAL A 111 -1.97 -8.16 -5.77
CA VAL A 111 -2.54 -8.33 -7.12
C VAL A 111 -3.11 -7.03 -7.66
#